data_AF-A0A1C5AQ36-F1
#
_entry.id   AF-A0A1C5AQ36-F1
#
_cell.length_a   1.000
_cell.length_b   1.000
_cell.length_c   1.000
_cell.angle_alpha   90.00
_cell.angle_beta   90.00
_cell.angle_gamma   90.00
#
_symmetry.space_group_name_H-M   'P 1'
#
loop_
_entity.id
_entity.type
_entity.pdbx_description
1 polymer ?
#
loop_
_entity_poly.entity_id
_entity_poly.type
_entity_poly.pdbx_seq_one_letter_code
_entity_poly.pdbx_strand_id
1 'polypeptide(L)'
;MIGIIGPEDSVRLVREVAAGEGRAEAVTTRAYTRPEQAPDLARELDEMCQVLLFTGRIPYAFANATGELRAEIDFVPHAGIDLYRTLSRMLLATGGRLPRVSVDTIEAEIVRETYHDIEVDPPTEILPIADSSGLLFAGLDEITAYHRERYASGAVEACLTCLGAVHRDLADSGVPVWRVEHTRASVRDALRRAWLAAEVRQSRATQIAVMMVDLGTPTNRAQDPYQAERQRLRVREALLEHAERMRGRLATVDDRTMLITTTRGTVESALARHRDGHASLLTLRGVDVAHAVGFGAGTTIAAAEDNARKALALGRHSGDTHVVFPDGEVHSSRQTAVRPRLRETDPGMLRVSEQLRIGPLSTRRLLEALHQMDPDQITARGLADAYGVEARSARRLLNALRAAGFAEEVGVHVSTGAGRPQTVYRVAMQRLLGAIGVDA
;
A
#
# COMPACT_ATOMS: atom_id res chain seq x y z
N MET A 1 -18.33 -4.13 -0.90
CA MET A 1 -18.92 -3.31 0.17
C MET A 1 -17.89 -2.30 0.65
N ILE A 2 -18.31 -1.05 0.78
CA ILE A 2 -17.54 0.04 1.40
C ILE A 2 -18.12 0.31 2.79
N GLY A 3 -17.27 0.41 3.79
CA GLY A 3 -17.66 0.82 5.14
C GLY A 3 -17.52 2.32 5.32
N ILE A 4 -18.55 3.02 5.78
CA ILE A 4 -18.52 4.47 6.05
C ILE A 4 -18.46 4.70 7.55
N ILE A 5 -17.51 5.53 7.98
CA ILE A 5 -17.34 5.87 9.40
C ILE A 5 -17.33 7.39 9.55
N GLY A 6 -18.26 7.92 10.34
CA GLY A 6 -18.46 9.36 10.47
C GLY A 6 -19.45 9.74 11.57
N PRO A 7 -19.65 11.04 11.87
CA PRO A 7 -20.79 11.46 12.64
C PRO A 7 -22.10 11.23 11.86
N GLU A 8 -23.22 11.14 12.59
CA GLU A 8 -24.54 10.76 12.05
C GLU A 8 -24.97 11.60 10.83
N ASP A 9 -24.73 12.91 10.88
CA ASP A 9 -25.08 13.84 9.81
C ASP A 9 -24.26 13.63 8.54
N SER A 10 -22.95 13.44 8.67
CA SER A 10 -22.07 13.12 7.54
C SER A 10 -22.39 11.75 6.95
N VAL A 11 -22.64 10.74 7.79
CA VAL A 11 -23.03 9.39 7.34
C VAL A 11 -24.33 9.43 6.56
N ARG A 12 -25.33 10.20 7.02
CA ARG A 12 -26.59 10.40 6.30
C ARG A 12 -26.35 11.00 4.91
N LEU A 13 -25.53 12.04 4.80
CA LEU A 13 -25.18 12.65 3.52
C LEU A 13 -24.52 11.62 2.57
N VAL A 14 -23.58 10.81 3.07
CA VAL A 14 -22.93 9.76 2.27
C VAL A 14 -23.95 8.74 1.77
N ARG A 15 -24.89 8.30 2.61
CA ARG A 15 -25.95 7.37 2.21
C ARG A 15 -26.84 7.96 1.12
N GLU A 16 -27.22 9.23 1.23
CA GLU A 16 -28.03 9.91 0.21
C GLU A 16 -27.30 10.04 -1.13
N VAL A 17 -25.99 10.32 -1.11
CA VAL A 17 -25.19 10.42 -2.33
C VAL A 17 -25.00 9.03 -2.95
N ALA A 18 -24.70 8.00 -2.15
CA ALA A 18 -24.58 6.63 -2.61
C ALA A 18 -25.89 6.10 -3.23
N ALA A 19 -27.04 6.43 -2.63
CA ALA A 19 -28.35 6.12 -3.18
C ALA A 19 -28.61 6.84 -4.51
N GLY A 20 -28.22 8.11 -4.62
CA GLY A 20 -28.31 8.88 -5.87
C GLY A 20 -27.45 8.32 -7.00
N GLU A 21 -26.33 7.65 -6.70
CA GLU A 21 -25.49 6.94 -7.67
C GLU A 21 -25.94 5.48 -7.89
N GLY A 22 -27.09 5.06 -7.33
CA GLY A 22 -27.64 3.71 -7.50
C GLY A 22 -26.87 2.60 -6.78
N ARG A 23 -26.03 2.94 -5.79
CA ARG A 23 -25.12 2.02 -5.09
C ARG A 23 -25.38 1.96 -3.58
N ALA A 24 -26.62 2.19 -3.15
CA ALA A 24 -27.00 2.17 -1.72
C ALA A 24 -26.65 0.86 -1.01
N GLU A 25 -26.85 -0.29 -1.67
CA GLU A 25 -26.57 -1.62 -1.11
C GLU A 25 -25.08 -1.95 -1.06
N ALA A 26 -24.24 -1.19 -1.77
CA ALA A 26 -22.79 -1.39 -1.77
C ALA A 26 -22.10 -0.73 -0.56
N VAL A 27 -22.86 -0.10 0.33
CA VAL A 27 -22.36 0.72 1.44
C VAL A 27 -22.94 0.23 2.77
N THR A 28 -22.09 0.07 3.77
CA THR A 28 -22.47 -0.15 5.17
C THR A 28 -21.92 0.97 6.03
N THR A 29 -22.55 1.30 7.15
CA THR A 29 -22.21 2.51 7.91
C THR A 29 -22.07 2.26 9.41
N ARG A 30 -21.18 3.02 10.05
CA ARG A 30 -21.05 3.14 11.50
C ARG A 30 -20.94 4.61 11.87
N ALA A 31 -21.84 5.05 12.75
CA ALA A 31 -21.81 6.41 13.27
C ALA A 31 -20.98 6.48 14.56
N TYR A 32 -20.23 7.55 14.74
CA TYR A 32 -19.57 7.87 16.00
C TYR A 32 -20.08 9.19 16.59
N THR A 33 -19.91 9.35 17.90
CA THR A 33 -20.10 10.64 18.58
C THR A 33 -18.79 11.37 18.76
N ARG A 34 -17.68 10.63 18.95
CA ARG A 34 -16.33 11.17 19.05
C ARG A 34 -15.37 10.47 18.08
N PRO A 35 -14.43 11.19 17.43
CA PRO A 35 -13.52 10.60 16.44
C PRO A 35 -12.62 9.48 16.98
N GLU A 36 -12.34 9.45 18.30
CA GLU A 36 -11.55 8.41 18.97
C GLU A 36 -12.21 7.03 18.93
N GLN A 37 -13.51 6.95 18.64
CA GLN A 37 -14.23 5.69 18.44
C GLN A 37 -13.96 5.07 17.06
N ALA A 38 -13.39 5.83 16.12
CA ALA A 38 -13.18 5.41 14.74
C ALA A 38 -12.34 4.12 14.58
N PRO A 39 -11.27 3.88 15.36
CA PRO A 39 -10.49 2.63 15.26
C PRO A 39 -11.30 1.38 15.58
N ASP A 40 -12.14 1.43 16.62
CA ASP A 40 -12.97 0.29 17.01
C ASP A 40 -14.02 -0.03 15.94
N LEU A 41 -14.69 1.01 15.43
CA LEU A 41 -15.66 0.88 14.35
C LEU A 41 -15.00 0.40 13.04
N ALA A 42 -13.75 0.78 12.79
CA ALA A 42 -12.98 0.30 11.65
C ALA A 42 -12.70 -1.20 11.77
N ARG A 43 -12.30 -1.69 12.95
CA ARG A 43 -12.07 -3.12 13.20
C ARG A 43 -13.34 -3.96 13.03
N GLU A 44 -14.52 -3.44 13.42
CA GLU A 44 -15.80 -4.12 13.16
C GLU A 44 -16.11 -4.31 11.67
N LEU A 45 -15.73 -3.33 10.84
CA LEU A 45 -16.04 -3.33 9.41
C LEU A 45 -14.95 -3.97 8.54
N ASP A 46 -13.74 -4.14 9.09
CA ASP A 46 -12.53 -4.55 8.36
C ASP A 46 -12.70 -5.89 7.60
N GLU A 47 -13.37 -6.87 8.23
CA GLU A 47 -13.55 -8.18 7.62
C GLU A 47 -14.61 -8.20 6.51
N MET A 48 -15.59 -7.29 6.56
CA MET A 48 -16.72 -7.26 5.62
C MET A 48 -16.50 -6.31 4.45
N CYS A 49 -15.64 -5.31 4.63
CA CYS A 49 -15.45 -4.22 3.69
C CYS A 49 -14.12 -4.33 2.95
N GLN A 50 -14.12 -3.92 1.67
CA GLN A 50 -12.88 -3.84 0.90
C GLN A 50 -12.18 -2.50 1.12
N VAL A 51 -12.98 -1.46 1.39
CA VAL A 51 -12.54 -0.10 1.64
C VAL A 51 -13.33 0.45 2.82
N LEU A 52 -12.66 1.18 3.71
CA LEU A 52 -13.26 1.99 4.77
C LEU A 52 -13.07 3.47 4.43
N LEU A 53 -14.17 4.18 4.25
CA LEU A 53 -14.21 5.61 3.94
C LEU A 53 -14.64 6.40 5.18
N PHE A 54 -13.72 7.20 5.71
CA PHE A 54 -13.98 8.08 6.84
C PHE A 54 -14.51 9.43 6.34
N THR A 55 -15.51 10.01 7.01
CA THR A 55 -16.07 11.31 6.59
C THR A 55 -15.24 12.51 7.10
N GLY A 56 -13.94 12.32 7.34
CA GLY A 56 -13.05 13.36 7.83
C GLY A 56 -11.65 12.85 8.13
N ARG A 57 -10.67 13.75 8.16
CA ARG A 57 -9.24 13.43 8.33
C ARG A 57 -8.90 12.91 9.73
N ILE A 58 -9.48 13.49 10.78
CA ILE A 58 -9.19 13.10 12.17
C ILE A 58 -9.56 11.63 12.47
N PRO A 59 -10.79 11.14 12.22
CA PRO A 59 -11.12 9.74 12.45
C PRO A 59 -10.29 8.79 11.58
N TYR A 60 -9.95 9.21 10.35
CA TYR A 60 -9.01 8.47 9.49
C TYR A 60 -7.63 8.35 10.12
N ALA A 61 -7.07 9.44 10.65
CA ALA A 61 -5.75 9.44 11.27
C ALA A 61 -5.71 8.52 12.51
N PHE A 62 -6.74 8.53 13.35
CA PHE A 62 -6.85 7.60 14.48
C PHE A 62 -6.87 6.15 14.03
N ALA A 63 -7.65 5.80 13.00
CA ALA A 63 -7.70 4.45 12.48
C ALA A 63 -6.36 4.04 11.84
N ASN A 64 -5.75 4.92 11.04
CA ASN A 64 -4.48 4.68 10.36
C ASN A 64 -3.32 4.44 11.35
N ALA A 65 -3.32 5.15 12.49
CA ALA A 65 -2.29 5.02 13.51
C ALA A 65 -2.22 3.61 14.13
N THR A 66 -3.33 2.85 14.11
CA THR A 66 -3.34 1.47 14.62
C THR A 66 -2.60 0.49 13.68
N GLY A 67 -2.63 0.73 12.36
CA GLY A 67 -1.90 -0.08 11.37
C GLY A 67 -2.38 -1.54 11.21
N GLU A 68 -3.54 -1.89 11.74
CA GLU A 68 -4.04 -3.27 11.86
C GLU A 68 -5.07 -3.68 10.81
N LEU A 69 -5.52 -2.76 9.96
CA LEU A 69 -6.64 -2.98 9.04
C LEU A 69 -6.23 -3.70 7.74
N ARG A 70 -7.05 -4.66 7.29
CA ARG A 70 -6.92 -5.38 6.02
C ARG A 70 -7.57 -4.62 4.86
N ALA A 71 -8.64 -3.89 5.14
CA ALA A 71 -9.32 -3.02 4.19
C ALA A 71 -8.43 -1.82 3.85
N GLU A 72 -8.57 -1.33 2.62
CA GLU A 72 -7.97 -0.05 2.25
C GLU A 72 -8.72 1.06 2.96
N ILE A 73 -8.00 2.04 3.51
CA ILE A 73 -8.61 3.17 4.22
C ILE A 73 -8.46 4.44 3.41
N ASP A 74 -9.51 5.27 3.43
CA ASP A 74 -9.56 6.54 2.71
C ASP A 74 -10.46 7.51 3.48
N PHE A 75 -10.44 8.79 3.14
CA PHE A 75 -11.32 9.77 3.76
C PHE A 75 -11.89 10.77 2.75
N VAL A 76 -12.96 11.46 3.15
CA VAL A 76 -13.50 12.61 2.43
C VAL A 76 -12.69 13.85 2.83
N PRO A 77 -11.84 14.40 1.95
CA PRO A 77 -11.10 15.62 2.26
C PRO A 77 -12.05 16.82 2.24
N HIS A 78 -11.78 17.81 3.10
CA HIS A 78 -12.39 19.13 2.96
C HIS A 78 -11.63 19.86 1.85
N ALA A 79 -12.34 20.13 0.75
CA ALA A 79 -11.78 20.81 -0.42
C ALA A 79 -12.34 22.23 -0.56
N GLY A 80 -11.80 23.03 -1.49
CA GLY A 80 -12.26 24.40 -1.76
C GLY A 80 -13.77 24.49 -1.99
N ILE A 81 -14.40 23.49 -2.63
CA ILE A 81 -15.86 23.44 -2.84
C ILE A 81 -16.68 23.40 -1.54
N ASP A 82 -16.16 22.79 -0.48
CA ASP A 82 -16.81 22.77 0.84
C ASP A 82 -16.69 24.14 1.52
N LEU A 83 -15.54 24.80 1.33
CA LEU A 83 -15.29 26.15 1.82
C LEU A 83 -16.10 27.19 1.03
N TYR A 84 -16.14 27.16 -0.31
CA TYR A 84 -17.00 28.04 -1.12
C TYR A 84 -18.47 27.93 -0.71
N ARG A 85 -18.98 26.72 -0.45
CA ARG A 85 -20.36 26.55 0.06
C ARG A 85 -20.54 27.30 1.38
N THR A 86 -19.59 27.18 2.29
CA THR A 86 -19.65 27.80 3.62
C THR A 86 -19.55 29.32 3.52
N LEU A 87 -18.58 29.84 2.75
CA LEU A 87 -18.43 31.27 2.47
C LEU A 87 -19.65 31.86 1.78
N SER A 88 -20.25 31.14 0.81
CA SER A 88 -21.50 31.56 0.15
C SER A 88 -22.63 31.71 1.16
N ARG A 89 -22.76 30.75 2.09
CA ARG A 89 -23.77 30.82 3.16
C ARG A 89 -23.50 31.97 4.12
N MET A 90 -22.23 32.24 4.44
CA MET A 90 -21.83 33.36 5.28
C MET A 90 -22.20 34.68 4.61
N LEU A 91 -21.79 34.89 3.35
CA LEU A 91 -22.13 36.08 2.57
C LEU A 91 -23.64 36.34 2.53
N LEU A 92 -24.45 35.30 2.31
CA LEU A 92 -25.92 35.43 2.34
C LEU A 92 -26.44 35.85 3.72
N ALA A 93 -25.87 35.31 4.80
CA ALA A 93 -26.30 35.60 6.16
C ALA A 93 -25.81 36.96 6.70
N THR A 94 -24.71 37.49 6.17
CA THR A 94 -24.06 38.70 6.66
C THR A 94 -24.22 39.91 5.72
N GLY A 95 -25.13 39.82 4.75
CA GLY A 95 -25.40 40.93 3.82
C GLY A 95 -24.25 41.22 2.86
N GLY A 96 -23.50 40.20 2.46
CA GLY A 96 -22.41 40.29 1.48
C GLY A 96 -21.04 40.58 2.07
N ARG A 97 -20.86 40.57 3.40
CA ARG A 97 -19.56 40.80 4.05
C ARG A 97 -19.05 39.57 4.78
N LEU A 98 -17.87 39.08 4.42
CA LEU A 98 -17.23 38.01 5.20
C LEU A 98 -16.66 38.54 6.52
N PRO A 99 -16.96 37.90 7.68
CA PRO A 99 -16.29 38.20 8.93
C PRO A 99 -14.81 37.78 8.90
N ARG A 100 -13.98 38.40 9.75
CA ARG A 100 -12.65 37.85 10.06
C ARG A 100 -12.83 36.53 10.79
N VAL A 101 -12.16 35.47 10.35
CA VAL A 101 -12.37 34.13 10.87
C VAL A 101 -11.10 33.42 11.26
N SER A 102 -11.18 32.62 12.31
CA SER A 102 -10.20 31.58 12.60
C SER A 102 -10.63 30.29 11.93
N VAL A 103 -9.73 29.58 11.25
CA VAL A 103 -10.02 28.36 10.48
C VAL A 103 -9.25 27.18 11.05
N ASP A 104 -9.90 26.02 11.18
CA ASP A 104 -9.25 24.74 11.47
C ASP A 104 -9.40 23.74 10.29
N THR A 105 -8.70 22.60 10.40
CA THR A 105 -8.84 21.37 9.57
C THR A 105 -8.49 21.44 8.09
N ILE A 106 -8.75 22.57 7.46
CA ILE A 106 -8.49 22.80 6.05
C ILE A 106 -7.04 23.25 5.89
N GLU A 107 -6.34 22.69 4.90
CA GLU A 107 -4.97 23.09 4.60
C GLU A 107 -4.91 24.59 4.28
N ALA A 108 -3.92 25.29 4.83
CA ALA A 108 -3.80 26.74 4.67
C ALA A 108 -3.68 27.17 3.20
N GLU A 109 -3.12 26.31 2.33
CA GLU A 109 -3.08 26.55 0.89
C GLU A 109 -4.48 26.55 0.27
N ILE A 110 -5.32 25.55 0.58
CA ILE A 110 -6.72 25.51 0.11
C ILE A 110 -7.50 26.72 0.61
N VAL A 111 -7.30 27.13 1.87
CA VAL A 111 -7.94 28.34 2.41
C VAL A 111 -7.53 29.57 1.62
N ARG A 112 -6.22 29.77 1.40
CA ARG A 112 -5.71 30.93 0.65
C ARG A 112 -6.18 30.93 -0.80
N GLU A 113 -6.14 29.78 -1.48
CA GLU A 113 -6.62 29.60 -2.85
C GLU A 113 -8.12 29.94 -2.95
N THR A 114 -8.94 29.40 -2.05
CA THR A 114 -10.40 29.63 -2.05
C THR A 114 -10.73 31.11 -1.85
N TYR A 115 -10.04 31.81 -0.93
CA TYR A 115 -10.24 33.23 -0.69
C TYR A 115 -9.73 34.09 -1.85
N HIS A 116 -8.59 33.74 -2.44
CA HIS A 116 -8.06 34.38 -3.63
C HIS A 116 -9.03 34.30 -4.82
N ASP A 117 -9.65 33.13 -5.04
CA ASP A 117 -10.58 32.91 -6.15
C ASP A 117 -11.87 33.73 -6.08
N ILE A 118 -12.21 34.24 -4.88
CA ILE A 118 -13.34 35.16 -4.69
C ILE A 118 -12.89 36.61 -4.47
N GLU A 119 -11.61 36.91 -4.73
CA GLU A 119 -11.00 38.24 -4.62
C GLU A 119 -11.10 38.84 -3.21
N VAL A 120 -10.95 38.01 -2.17
CA VAL A 120 -10.96 38.43 -0.76
C VAL A 120 -9.64 38.06 -0.08
N ASP A 121 -9.15 38.92 0.81
CA ASP A 121 -7.96 38.61 1.60
C ASP A 121 -8.19 37.38 2.50
N PRO A 122 -7.27 36.40 2.50
CA PRO A 122 -7.42 35.20 3.29
C PRO A 122 -7.28 35.47 4.79
N PRO A 123 -7.89 34.64 5.66
CA PRO A 123 -7.71 34.74 7.10
C PRO A 123 -6.25 34.46 7.49
N THR A 124 -5.76 35.20 8.49
CA THR A 124 -4.42 35.00 9.07
C THR A 124 -4.39 33.92 10.14
N GLU A 125 -5.54 33.67 10.78
CA GLU A 125 -5.72 32.74 11.88
C GLU A 125 -6.12 31.36 11.35
N ILE A 126 -5.13 30.61 10.83
CA ILE A 126 -5.33 29.25 10.32
C ILE A 126 -4.55 28.27 11.20
N LEU A 127 -5.26 27.37 11.87
CA LEU A 127 -4.68 26.32 12.69
C LEU A 127 -4.32 25.11 11.81
N PRO A 128 -3.03 24.77 11.64
CA PRO A 128 -2.64 23.57 10.94
C PRO A 128 -3.04 22.33 11.77
N ILE A 129 -3.67 21.35 11.12
CA ILE A 129 -4.11 20.13 11.82
C ILE A 129 -3.07 19.04 11.85
N ALA A 130 -2.13 19.01 10.90
CA ALA A 130 -1.07 18.01 10.89
C ALA A 130 0.29 18.63 10.59
N ASP A 131 1.33 18.08 11.22
CA ASP A 131 2.71 18.48 10.95
C ASP A 131 3.20 17.96 9.60
N SER A 132 4.43 18.34 9.23
CA SER A 132 5.06 17.87 7.98
C SER A 132 5.25 16.35 7.92
N SER A 133 5.00 15.62 9.01
CA SER A 133 5.02 14.16 9.09
C SER A 133 3.62 13.52 9.10
N GLY A 134 2.54 14.34 9.06
CA GLY A 134 1.16 13.89 9.05
C GLY A 134 0.59 13.57 10.44
N LEU A 135 1.32 13.85 11.52
CA LEU A 135 0.84 13.70 12.90
C LEU A 135 -0.10 14.84 13.27
N LEU A 136 -1.23 14.52 13.90
CA LEU A 136 -2.19 15.54 14.33
C LEU A 136 -1.54 16.47 15.37
N PHE A 137 -1.56 17.78 15.10
CA PHE A 137 -1.01 18.80 15.99
C PHE A 137 -1.84 19.04 17.23
N ALA A 138 -3.16 18.79 17.16
CA ALA A 138 -4.08 19.25 18.18
C ALA A 138 -5.23 18.28 18.43
N GLY A 139 -5.53 18.05 19.71
CA GLY A 139 -6.77 17.39 20.15
C GLY A 139 -7.99 18.30 20.00
N LEU A 140 -9.20 17.73 20.12
CA LEU A 140 -10.46 18.48 20.05
C LEU A 140 -10.50 19.68 21.02
N ASP A 141 -10.00 19.50 22.24
CA ASP A 141 -9.98 20.53 23.28
C ASP A 141 -9.03 21.69 22.93
N GLU A 142 -7.88 21.39 22.33
CA GLU A 142 -6.89 22.39 21.92
C GLU A 142 -7.40 23.23 20.74
N ILE A 143 -8.05 22.59 19.77
CA ILE A 143 -8.69 23.28 18.64
C ILE A 143 -9.81 24.21 19.15
N THR A 144 -10.61 23.72 20.09
CA THR A 144 -11.67 24.51 20.73
C THR A 144 -11.11 25.70 21.50
N ALA A 145 -10.05 25.49 22.28
CA ALA A 145 -9.37 26.53 23.03
C ALA A 145 -8.77 27.60 22.10
N TYR A 146 -8.14 27.20 21.00
CA TYR A 146 -7.61 28.11 19.98
C TYR A 146 -8.70 29.05 19.44
N HIS A 147 -9.84 28.50 19.01
CA HIS A 147 -10.95 29.30 18.51
C HIS A 147 -11.51 30.28 19.56
N ARG A 148 -11.68 29.82 20.80
CA ARG A 148 -12.14 30.68 21.92
C ARG A 148 -11.17 31.81 22.21
N GLU A 149 -9.87 31.54 22.22
CA GLU A 149 -8.84 32.56 22.45
C GLU A 149 -8.84 33.63 21.34
N ARG A 150 -8.92 33.22 20.07
CA ARG A 150 -8.94 34.15 18.93
C ARG A 150 -10.20 35.00 18.91
N TYR A 151 -11.33 34.44 19.30
CA TYR A 151 -12.57 35.20 19.44
C TYR A 151 -12.52 36.16 20.64
N ALA A 152 -12.09 35.69 21.81
CA ALA A 152 -12.03 36.48 23.04
C ALA A 152 -11.04 37.66 22.96
N SER A 153 -9.94 37.49 22.22
CA SER A 153 -8.96 38.56 21.95
C SER A 153 -9.43 39.58 20.89
N GLY A 154 -10.56 39.33 20.21
CA GLY A 154 -11.07 40.19 19.14
C GLY A 154 -10.33 40.07 17.81
N ALA A 155 -9.40 39.11 17.68
CA ALA A 155 -8.68 38.84 16.44
C ALA A 155 -9.65 38.43 15.31
N VAL A 156 -10.72 37.70 15.66
CA VAL A 156 -11.72 37.20 14.73
C VAL A 156 -13.14 37.54 15.18
N GLU A 157 -14.06 37.65 14.23
CA GLU A 157 -15.48 37.92 14.43
C GLU A 157 -16.31 36.62 14.46
N ALA A 158 -15.80 35.54 13.87
CA ALA A 158 -16.41 34.21 13.89
C ALA A 158 -15.35 33.10 13.74
N CYS A 159 -15.75 31.85 13.97
CA CYS A 159 -14.91 30.67 13.80
C CYS A 159 -15.41 29.81 12.62
N LEU A 160 -14.48 29.18 11.91
CA LEU A 160 -14.75 28.18 10.88
C LEU A 160 -14.12 26.86 11.32
N THR A 161 -14.96 25.84 11.48
CA THR A 161 -14.50 24.51 11.87
C THR A 161 -15.12 23.42 11.01
N CYS A 162 -14.35 22.39 10.69
CA CYS A 162 -14.89 21.17 10.06
C CYS A 162 -15.46 20.18 11.10
N LEU A 163 -15.14 20.37 12.37
CA LEU A 163 -15.39 19.40 13.44
C LEU A 163 -16.74 19.67 14.10
N GLY A 164 -17.66 18.71 13.97
CA GLY A 164 -19.00 18.85 14.55
C GLY A 164 -19.02 19.01 16.07
N ALA A 165 -18.05 18.41 16.78
CA ALA A 165 -17.92 18.57 18.23
C ALA A 165 -17.49 20.00 18.62
N VAL A 166 -16.47 20.55 17.95
CA VAL A 166 -15.99 21.93 18.16
C VAL A 166 -17.07 22.94 17.81
N HIS A 167 -17.78 22.73 16.69
CA HIS A 167 -18.90 23.60 16.30
C HIS A 167 -19.98 23.65 17.39
N ARG A 168 -20.40 22.50 17.93
CA ARG A 168 -21.43 22.46 18.99
C ARG A 168 -20.96 23.18 20.25
N ASP A 169 -19.75 22.86 20.70
CA ASP A 169 -19.19 23.48 21.90
C ASP A 169 -19.09 25.01 21.78
N LEU A 170 -18.55 25.52 20.65
CA LEU A 170 -18.45 26.96 20.40
C LEU A 170 -19.83 27.61 20.32
N ALA A 171 -20.78 27.00 19.60
CA ALA A 171 -22.14 27.51 19.47
C ALA A 171 -22.87 27.56 20.82
N ASP A 172 -22.76 26.51 21.64
CA ASP A 172 -23.38 26.43 22.97
C ASP A 172 -22.78 27.47 23.94
N SER A 173 -21.52 27.85 23.74
CA SER A 173 -20.85 28.93 24.48
C SER A 173 -21.12 30.34 23.94
N GLY A 174 -21.94 30.48 22.89
CA GLY A 174 -22.30 31.77 22.30
C GLY A 174 -21.23 32.36 21.37
N VAL A 175 -20.20 31.60 21.01
CA VAL A 175 -19.19 32.02 20.03
C VAL A 175 -19.76 31.85 18.61
N PRO A 176 -19.78 32.90 17.77
CA PRO A 176 -20.22 32.79 16.38
C PRO A 176 -19.35 31.79 15.62
N VAL A 177 -19.95 30.69 15.14
CA VAL A 177 -19.22 29.61 14.48
C VAL A 177 -19.99 29.10 13.28
N TRP A 178 -19.25 28.73 12.23
CA TRP A 178 -19.75 28.13 11.01
C TRP A 178 -19.08 26.77 10.80
N ARG A 179 -19.89 25.74 10.61
CA ARG A 179 -19.37 24.42 10.25
C ARG A 179 -19.13 24.34 8.75
N VAL A 180 -17.91 24.00 8.37
CA VAL A 180 -17.60 23.60 7.00
C VAL A 180 -18.05 22.15 6.84
N GLU A 181 -19.12 21.94 6.08
CA GLU A 181 -19.67 20.61 5.80
C GLU A 181 -19.32 20.19 4.38
N HIS A 182 -19.11 18.89 4.17
CA HIS A 182 -18.92 18.34 2.83
C HIS A 182 -20.11 18.61 1.92
N THR A 183 -19.83 18.98 0.68
CA THR A 183 -20.81 19.03 -0.39
C THR A 183 -21.13 17.63 -0.91
N ARG A 184 -22.27 17.51 -1.61
CA ARG A 184 -22.60 16.28 -2.36
C ARG A 184 -21.55 15.96 -3.43
N ALA A 185 -20.81 16.96 -3.94
CA ALA A 185 -19.76 16.75 -4.93
C ALA A 185 -18.51 16.12 -4.29
N SER A 186 -18.03 16.65 -3.15
CA SER A 186 -16.89 16.09 -2.40
C SER A 186 -17.15 14.65 -1.96
N VAL A 187 -18.35 14.39 -1.44
CA VAL A 187 -18.76 13.02 -1.04
C VAL A 187 -18.80 12.07 -2.24
N ARG A 188 -19.31 12.53 -3.39
CA ARG A 188 -19.40 11.71 -4.60
C ARG A 188 -18.02 11.37 -5.14
N ASP A 189 -17.10 12.34 -5.15
CA ASP A 189 -15.72 12.10 -5.55
C ASP A 189 -15.05 11.04 -4.66
N ALA A 190 -15.16 11.19 -3.34
CA ALA A 190 -14.63 10.23 -2.38
C ALA A 190 -15.25 8.83 -2.53
N LEU A 191 -16.57 8.73 -2.74
CA LEU A 191 -17.22 7.45 -3.00
C LEU A 191 -16.73 6.80 -4.30
N ARG A 192 -16.51 7.59 -5.37
CA ARG A 192 -15.96 7.08 -6.64
C ARG A 192 -14.53 6.58 -6.46
N ARG A 193 -13.67 7.30 -5.73
CA ARG A 193 -12.33 6.84 -5.39
C ARG A 193 -12.39 5.52 -4.61
N ALA A 194 -13.25 5.43 -3.60
CA ALA A 194 -13.41 4.22 -2.81
C ALA A 194 -13.97 3.03 -3.64
N TRP A 195 -14.89 3.26 -4.57
CA TRP A 195 -15.37 2.21 -5.49
C TRP A 195 -14.28 1.74 -6.44
N LEU A 196 -13.50 2.66 -7.02
CA LEU A 196 -12.38 2.31 -7.88
C LEU A 196 -11.32 1.50 -7.12
N ALA A 197 -10.98 1.89 -5.89
CA ALA A 197 -10.09 1.13 -5.02
C ALA A 197 -10.62 -0.29 -4.77
N ALA A 198 -11.92 -0.42 -4.46
CA ALA A 198 -12.56 -1.72 -4.29
C ALA A 198 -12.51 -2.58 -5.58
N GLU A 199 -12.78 -1.99 -6.74
CA GLU A 199 -12.71 -2.66 -8.05
C GLU A 199 -11.28 -3.11 -8.39
N VAL A 200 -10.27 -2.26 -8.15
CA VAL A 200 -8.86 -2.61 -8.34
C VAL A 200 -8.46 -3.78 -7.43
N ARG A 201 -8.88 -3.77 -6.17
CA ARG A 201 -8.60 -4.86 -5.23
C ARG A 201 -9.28 -6.16 -5.66
N GLN A 202 -10.53 -6.10 -6.10
CA GLN A 202 -11.24 -7.26 -6.62
C GLN A 202 -10.57 -7.81 -7.88
N SER A 203 -10.16 -6.94 -8.80
CA SER A 203 -9.44 -7.31 -10.02
C SER A 203 -8.07 -7.95 -9.73
N ARG A 204 -7.35 -7.47 -8.70
CA ARG A 204 -6.12 -8.13 -8.24
C ARG A 204 -6.38 -9.54 -7.74
N ALA A 205 -7.46 -9.74 -6.96
CA ALA A 205 -7.80 -11.06 -6.45
C ALA A 205 -8.12 -12.09 -7.56
N THR A 206 -8.62 -11.64 -8.72
CA THR A 206 -8.92 -12.51 -9.88
C THR A 206 -7.72 -12.77 -10.80
N GLN A 207 -6.58 -12.13 -10.58
CA GLN A 207 -5.35 -12.38 -11.34
C GLN A 207 -4.95 -13.86 -11.30
N ILE A 208 -4.29 -14.32 -12.35
CA ILE A 208 -3.83 -15.71 -12.46
C ILE A 208 -2.71 -15.93 -11.44
N ALA A 209 -2.82 -17.02 -10.69
CA ALA A 209 -1.72 -17.54 -9.90
C ALA A 209 -1.42 -18.98 -10.32
N VAL A 210 -0.15 -19.35 -10.26
CA VAL A 210 0.33 -20.69 -10.55
C VAL A 210 1.06 -21.18 -9.32
N MET A 211 0.64 -22.33 -8.82
CA MET A 211 1.44 -23.16 -7.93
C MET A 211 2.24 -24.13 -8.78
N MET A 212 3.53 -24.22 -8.56
CA MET A 212 4.37 -25.21 -9.20
C MET A 212 4.99 -26.12 -8.16
N VAL A 213 4.97 -27.41 -8.48
CA VAL A 213 5.43 -28.48 -7.62
C VAL A 213 6.54 -29.21 -8.35
N ASP A 214 7.73 -29.20 -7.76
CA ASP A 214 8.91 -29.91 -8.26
C ASP A 214 9.15 -31.14 -7.37
N LEU A 215 8.94 -32.33 -7.95
CA LEU A 215 9.15 -33.60 -7.27
C LEU A 215 10.64 -33.97 -7.27
N GLY A 216 11.17 -34.23 -6.08
CA GLY A 216 12.52 -34.70 -5.85
C GLY A 216 12.80 -36.03 -6.56
N THR A 217 14.07 -36.28 -6.86
CA THR A 217 14.49 -37.56 -7.43
C THR A 217 14.25 -38.68 -6.40
N PRO A 218 13.64 -39.81 -6.78
CA PRO A 218 13.56 -40.96 -5.88
C PRO A 218 14.98 -41.38 -5.48
N THR A 219 15.23 -41.41 -4.18
CA THR A 219 16.54 -41.76 -3.61
C THR A 219 16.86 -43.25 -3.76
N ASN A 220 15.86 -44.09 -4.05
CA ASN A 220 16.02 -45.53 -4.26
C ASN A 220 15.96 -45.90 -5.74
N ARG A 221 17.11 -46.24 -6.32
CA ARG A 221 17.29 -46.70 -7.71
C ARG A 221 16.83 -48.14 -7.99
N ALA A 222 16.09 -48.77 -7.08
CA ALA A 222 15.62 -50.15 -7.21
C ALA A 222 14.15 -50.31 -6.80
N GLN A 223 13.27 -49.46 -7.33
CA GLN A 223 11.82 -49.69 -7.23
C GLN A 223 11.34 -50.51 -8.42
N ASP A 224 10.58 -51.55 -8.15
CA ASP A 224 9.73 -52.25 -9.12
C ASP A 224 8.95 -51.21 -9.97
N PRO A 225 8.98 -51.30 -11.32
CA PRO A 225 8.24 -50.37 -12.19
C PRO A 225 6.77 -50.18 -11.79
N TYR A 226 6.11 -51.23 -11.28
CA TYR A 226 4.74 -51.14 -10.80
C TYR A 226 4.60 -50.31 -9.51
N GLN A 227 5.60 -50.33 -8.63
CA GLN A 227 5.59 -49.50 -7.42
C GLN A 227 5.83 -48.03 -7.73
N ALA A 228 6.75 -47.73 -8.65
CA ALA A 228 6.99 -46.37 -9.12
C ALA A 228 5.71 -45.77 -9.75
N GLU A 229 5.01 -46.53 -10.58
CA GLU A 229 3.75 -46.08 -11.18
C GLU A 229 2.64 -45.87 -10.14
N ARG A 230 2.48 -46.78 -9.17
CA ARG A 230 1.54 -46.58 -8.04
C ARG A 230 1.86 -45.32 -7.24
N GLN A 231 3.14 -45.02 -7.02
CA GLN A 231 3.56 -43.81 -6.32
C GLN A 231 3.22 -42.55 -7.14
N ARG A 232 3.46 -42.55 -8.46
CA ARG A 232 3.07 -41.46 -9.37
C ARG A 232 1.55 -41.19 -9.33
N LEU A 233 0.74 -42.24 -9.36
CA LEU A 233 -0.72 -42.12 -9.27
C LEU A 233 -1.18 -41.49 -7.95
N ARG A 234 -0.61 -41.92 -6.82
CA ARG A 234 -0.92 -41.34 -5.50
C ARG A 234 -0.55 -39.86 -5.41
N VAL A 235 0.61 -39.47 -5.92
CA VAL A 235 1.03 -38.06 -5.95
C VAL A 235 0.07 -37.24 -6.82
N ARG A 236 -0.33 -37.79 -7.98
CA ARG A 236 -1.29 -37.13 -8.88
C ARG A 236 -2.66 -36.95 -8.21
N GLU A 237 -3.15 -37.97 -7.51
CA GLU A 237 -4.40 -37.91 -6.74
C GLU A 237 -4.34 -36.83 -5.65
N ALA A 238 -3.28 -36.80 -4.84
CA ALA A 238 -3.08 -35.78 -3.82
C ALA A 238 -3.04 -34.34 -4.40
N LEU A 239 -2.42 -34.17 -5.57
CA LEU A 239 -2.40 -32.88 -6.27
C LEU A 239 -3.74 -32.51 -6.90
N LEU A 240 -4.54 -33.47 -7.34
CA LEU A 240 -5.91 -33.23 -7.81
C LEU A 240 -6.78 -32.72 -6.65
N GLU A 241 -6.76 -33.40 -5.49
CA GLU A 241 -7.47 -32.95 -4.29
C GLU A 241 -7.00 -31.56 -3.83
N HIS A 242 -5.70 -31.27 -3.99
CA HIS A 242 -5.16 -29.96 -3.67
C HIS A 242 -5.65 -28.88 -4.67
N ALA A 243 -5.69 -29.21 -5.96
CA ALA A 243 -6.22 -28.33 -6.99
C ALA A 243 -7.70 -28.02 -6.76
N GLU A 244 -8.50 -29.01 -6.38
CA GLU A 244 -9.91 -28.82 -6.03
C GLU A 244 -10.09 -27.85 -4.85
N ARG A 245 -9.31 -28.01 -3.78
CA ARG A 245 -9.32 -27.10 -2.63
C ARG A 245 -8.90 -25.67 -3.00
N MET A 246 -7.95 -25.53 -3.93
CA MET A 246 -7.55 -24.24 -4.48
C MET A 246 -8.49 -23.71 -5.58
N ARG A 247 -9.60 -24.42 -5.89
CA ARG A 247 -10.49 -24.10 -7.02
C ARG A 247 -9.72 -23.88 -8.33
N GLY A 248 -8.67 -24.66 -8.50
CA GLY A 248 -7.72 -24.56 -9.59
C GLY A 248 -7.78 -25.76 -10.52
N ARG A 249 -6.90 -25.75 -11.53
CA ARG A 249 -6.75 -26.83 -12.50
C ARG A 249 -5.33 -27.36 -12.47
N LEU A 250 -5.20 -28.68 -12.28
CA LEU A 250 -3.93 -29.39 -12.39
C LEU A 250 -3.54 -29.57 -13.86
N ALA A 251 -2.28 -29.28 -14.17
CA ALA A 251 -1.63 -29.65 -15.43
C ALA A 251 -0.24 -30.21 -15.15
N THR A 252 0.25 -31.01 -16.10
CA THR A 252 1.57 -31.66 -16.01
C THR A 252 2.49 -31.01 -17.04
N VAL A 253 3.65 -30.53 -16.60
CA VAL A 253 4.69 -30.00 -17.50
C VAL A 253 5.57 -31.15 -17.97
N ASP A 254 6.04 -31.95 -17.02
CA ASP A 254 6.87 -33.13 -17.24
C ASP A 254 6.67 -34.13 -16.09
N ASP A 255 7.46 -35.21 -16.07
CA ASP A 255 7.33 -36.28 -15.08
C ASP A 255 7.61 -35.85 -13.62
N ARG A 256 8.26 -34.70 -13.42
CA ARG A 256 8.67 -34.17 -12.11
C ARG A 256 8.00 -32.86 -11.76
N THR A 257 7.61 -32.09 -12.77
CA THR A 257 7.06 -30.75 -12.62
C THR A 257 5.57 -30.76 -12.93
N MET A 258 4.76 -30.43 -11.92
CA MET A 258 3.33 -30.22 -12.07
C MET A 258 2.95 -28.80 -11.67
N LEU A 259 1.89 -28.29 -12.30
CA LEU A 259 1.40 -26.94 -12.06
C LEU A 259 -0.09 -26.98 -11.71
N ILE A 260 -0.51 -26.13 -10.78
CA ILE A 260 -1.91 -25.87 -10.51
C ILE A 260 -2.16 -24.40 -10.79
N THR A 261 -3.00 -24.13 -11.79
CA THR A 261 -3.47 -22.78 -12.09
C THR A 261 -4.66 -22.45 -11.20
N THR A 262 -4.58 -21.35 -10.48
CA THR A 262 -5.61 -20.82 -9.57
C THR A 262 -5.65 -19.28 -9.67
N THR A 263 -6.22 -18.62 -8.67
CA THR A 263 -6.33 -17.18 -8.57
C THR A 263 -5.41 -16.63 -7.48
N ARG A 264 -4.93 -15.41 -7.67
CA ARG A 264 -4.14 -14.66 -6.69
C ARG A 264 -4.84 -14.59 -5.33
N GLY A 265 -6.15 -14.35 -5.31
CA GLY A 265 -6.93 -14.29 -4.07
C GLY A 265 -6.92 -15.61 -3.28
N THR A 266 -6.87 -16.76 -3.96
CA THR A 266 -6.74 -18.07 -3.29
C THR A 266 -5.38 -18.21 -2.60
N VAL A 267 -4.31 -17.76 -3.25
CA VAL A 267 -2.95 -17.79 -2.69
C VAL A 267 -2.81 -16.79 -1.53
N GLU A 268 -3.34 -15.58 -1.66
CA GLU A 268 -3.35 -14.56 -0.59
C GLU A 268 -4.14 -15.04 0.64
N SER A 269 -5.28 -15.72 0.43
CA SER A 269 -6.04 -16.35 1.51
C SER A 269 -5.23 -17.46 2.19
N ALA A 270 -4.52 -18.29 1.42
CA ALA A 270 -3.64 -19.33 1.97
C ALA A 270 -2.48 -18.71 2.78
N LEU A 271 -1.88 -17.62 2.30
CA LEU A 271 -0.86 -16.85 3.04
C LEU A 271 -1.41 -16.29 4.36
N ALA A 272 -2.61 -15.70 4.36
CA ALA A 272 -3.23 -15.18 5.57
C ALA A 272 -3.46 -16.28 6.60
N ARG A 273 -4.10 -17.39 6.20
CA ARG A 273 -4.33 -18.55 7.08
C ARG A 273 -3.04 -19.10 7.68
N HIS A 274 -1.98 -19.19 6.86
CA HIS A 274 -0.67 -19.67 7.30
C HIS A 274 -0.06 -18.76 8.35
N ARG A 275 -0.11 -17.44 8.15
CA ARG A 275 0.36 -16.46 9.15
C ARG A 275 -0.40 -16.55 10.46
N ASP A 276 -1.70 -16.84 10.39
CA ASP A 276 -2.56 -16.99 11.55
C ASP A 276 -2.38 -18.37 12.24
N GLY A 277 -1.41 -19.19 11.81
CA GLY A 277 -1.12 -20.51 12.39
C GLY A 277 -2.11 -21.61 12.01
N HIS A 278 -2.99 -21.36 11.05
CA HIS A 278 -4.00 -22.32 10.60
C HIS A 278 -3.48 -23.21 9.47
N ALA A 279 -4.14 -24.36 9.26
CA ALA A 279 -3.94 -25.18 8.08
C ALA A 279 -4.13 -24.34 6.80
N SER A 280 -3.12 -24.37 5.92
CA SER A 280 -3.02 -23.56 4.71
C SER A 280 -2.83 -24.41 3.46
N LEU A 281 -3.25 -23.87 2.31
CA LEU A 281 -3.01 -24.44 0.99
C LEU A 281 -1.59 -24.16 0.47
N LEU A 282 -0.75 -23.44 1.23
CA LEU A 282 0.66 -23.29 0.89
C LEU A 282 1.44 -24.61 1.03
N THR A 283 0.95 -25.54 1.84
CA THR A 283 1.62 -26.82 2.09
C THR A 283 0.85 -27.97 1.45
N LEU A 284 1.55 -28.78 0.66
CA LEU A 284 1.01 -30.03 0.14
C LEU A 284 0.92 -31.08 1.24
N ARG A 285 -0.21 -31.77 1.30
CA ARG A 285 -0.46 -32.90 2.21
C ARG A 285 -0.68 -34.16 1.37
N GLY A 286 -0.33 -35.32 1.93
CA GLY A 286 -0.53 -36.61 1.24
C GLY A 286 0.50 -36.93 0.15
N VAL A 287 1.61 -36.18 0.10
CA VAL A 287 2.72 -36.42 -0.84
C VAL A 287 3.93 -36.90 -0.06
N ASP A 288 4.14 -38.21 -0.01
CA ASP A 288 5.26 -38.88 0.68
C ASP A 288 6.53 -38.94 -0.19
N VAL A 289 6.83 -37.84 -0.87
CA VAL A 289 8.04 -37.66 -1.70
C VAL A 289 8.63 -36.30 -1.38
N ALA A 290 9.95 -36.19 -1.34
CA ALA A 290 10.61 -34.90 -1.25
C ALA A 290 10.11 -34.00 -2.39
N HIS A 291 9.62 -32.81 -2.08
CA HIS A 291 9.07 -31.89 -3.07
C HIS A 291 9.35 -30.45 -2.66
N ALA A 292 9.43 -29.57 -3.66
CA ALA A 292 9.48 -28.14 -3.47
C ALA A 292 8.20 -27.52 -4.06
N VAL A 293 7.72 -26.44 -3.42
CA VAL A 293 6.54 -25.69 -3.86
C VAL A 293 6.89 -24.22 -4.01
N GLY A 294 6.47 -23.63 -5.14
CA GLY A 294 6.57 -22.20 -5.37
C GLY A 294 5.29 -21.68 -6.00
N PHE A 295 4.82 -20.54 -5.52
CA PHE A 295 3.65 -19.85 -6.07
C PHE A 295 4.10 -18.59 -6.79
N GLY A 296 3.44 -18.30 -7.92
CA GLY A 296 3.65 -17.06 -8.67
C GLY A 296 2.33 -16.48 -9.12
N ALA A 297 2.14 -15.18 -8.95
CA ALA A 297 1.00 -14.45 -9.51
C ALA A 297 1.43 -13.61 -10.71
N GLY A 298 0.54 -13.45 -11.68
CA GLY A 298 0.81 -12.78 -12.95
C GLY A 298 -0.46 -12.27 -13.63
N THR A 299 -0.30 -11.26 -14.48
CA THR A 299 -1.37 -10.79 -15.37
C THR A 299 -1.63 -11.75 -16.54
N THR A 300 -0.69 -12.66 -16.81
CA THR A 300 -0.80 -13.75 -17.80
C THR A 300 -0.35 -15.07 -17.17
N ILE A 301 -0.72 -16.20 -17.80
CA ILE A 301 -0.26 -17.53 -17.38
C ILE A 301 1.28 -17.59 -17.39
N ALA A 302 1.91 -17.13 -18.48
CA ALA A 302 3.37 -17.14 -18.61
C ALA A 302 4.06 -16.33 -17.50
N ALA A 303 3.56 -15.13 -17.17
CA ALA A 303 4.12 -14.32 -16.09
C ALA A 303 3.94 -14.97 -14.71
N ALA A 304 2.78 -15.60 -14.47
CA ALA A 304 2.52 -16.32 -13.23
C ALA A 304 3.44 -17.55 -13.09
N GLU A 305 3.65 -18.30 -14.16
CA GLU A 305 4.60 -19.41 -14.21
C GLU A 305 6.03 -18.97 -13.96
N ASP A 306 6.50 -17.89 -14.61
CA ASP A 306 7.84 -17.36 -14.40
C ASP A 306 8.07 -16.95 -12.94
N ASN A 307 7.07 -16.33 -12.32
CA ASN A 307 7.11 -16.00 -10.91
C ASN A 307 7.10 -17.26 -10.02
N ALA A 308 6.35 -18.30 -10.38
CA ALA A 308 6.36 -19.58 -9.67
C ALA A 308 7.72 -20.30 -9.79
N ARG A 309 8.40 -20.18 -10.93
CA ARG A 309 9.78 -20.70 -11.12
C ARG A 309 10.76 -20.01 -10.19
N LYS A 310 10.67 -18.68 -10.08
CA LYS A 310 11.48 -17.90 -9.13
C LYS A 310 11.21 -18.33 -7.69
N ALA A 311 9.94 -18.47 -7.32
CA ALA A 311 9.53 -18.92 -5.99
C ALA A 311 10.09 -20.32 -5.66
N LEU A 312 10.01 -21.26 -6.60
CA LEU A 312 10.60 -22.59 -6.44
C LEU A 312 12.11 -22.54 -6.25
N ALA A 313 12.82 -21.73 -7.04
CA ALA A 313 14.27 -21.58 -6.93
C ALA A 313 14.70 -21.08 -5.53
N LEU A 314 13.94 -20.15 -4.95
CA LEU A 314 14.16 -19.65 -3.58
C LEU A 314 13.94 -20.76 -2.53
N GLY A 315 12.90 -21.58 -2.71
CA GLY A 315 12.54 -22.66 -1.78
C GLY A 315 13.45 -23.89 -1.80
N ARG A 316 14.18 -24.12 -2.90
CA ARG A 316 14.98 -25.35 -3.11
C ARG A 316 16.04 -25.63 -2.04
N HIS A 317 16.56 -24.60 -1.38
CA HIS A 317 17.65 -24.75 -0.40
C HIS A 317 17.15 -24.72 1.03
N SER A 318 16.05 -24.02 1.30
CA SER A 318 15.48 -23.90 2.64
C SER A 318 14.42 -24.97 2.93
N GLY A 319 13.77 -25.52 1.91
CA GLY A 319 12.55 -26.34 2.05
C GLY A 319 11.29 -25.50 2.30
N ASP A 320 11.38 -24.18 2.11
CA ASP A 320 10.25 -23.26 2.30
C ASP A 320 9.44 -23.03 1.04
N THR A 321 8.14 -22.85 1.24
CA THR A 321 7.24 -22.40 0.20
C THR A 321 7.36 -20.89 0.06
N HIS A 322 7.63 -20.44 -1.16
CA HIS A 322 7.65 -19.01 -1.47
C HIS A 322 6.49 -18.64 -2.39
N VAL A 323 6.09 -17.37 -2.33
CA VAL A 323 5.10 -16.75 -3.21
C VAL A 323 5.71 -15.49 -3.82
N VAL A 324 5.70 -15.36 -5.14
CA VAL A 324 6.22 -14.18 -5.86
C VAL A 324 5.08 -13.47 -6.59
N PHE A 325 4.91 -12.18 -6.35
CA PHE A 325 3.88 -11.33 -6.96
C PHE A 325 4.41 -10.51 -8.16
N PRO A 326 3.53 -9.96 -9.02
CA PRO A 326 3.94 -9.19 -10.21
C PRO A 326 4.78 -7.94 -9.93
N ASP A 327 4.62 -7.34 -8.75
CA ASP A 327 5.39 -6.20 -8.25
C ASP A 327 6.78 -6.60 -7.70
N GLY A 328 7.06 -7.89 -7.63
CA GLY A 328 8.29 -8.44 -7.07
C GLY A 328 8.23 -8.73 -5.58
N GLU A 329 7.08 -8.53 -4.92
CA GLU A 329 6.92 -8.92 -3.52
C GLU A 329 7.07 -10.44 -3.36
N VAL A 330 7.85 -10.86 -2.35
CA VAL A 330 8.11 -12.27 -2.05
C VAL A 330 7.68 -12.59 -0.61
N HIS A 331 6.83 -13.59 -0.45
CA HIS A 331 6.46 -14.14 0.87
C HIS A 331 7.06 -15.53 1.04
N SER A 332 7.48 -15.86 2.27
CA SER A 332 7.95 -17.19 2.66
C SER A 332 7.02 -17.83 3.70
N SER A 333 6.92 -19.16 3.70
CA SER A 333 6.23 -19.91 4.75
C SER A 333 6.91 -19.84 6.12
N ARG A 334 8.19 -19.48 6.21
CA ARG A 334 8.95 -19.45 7.48
C ARG A 334 9.11 -18.06 8.10
N GLN A 335 8.84 -17.00 7.35
CA GLN A 335 8.99 -15.62 7.81
C GLN A 335 7.84 -14.74 7.30
N THR A 336 7.29 -13.94 8.22
CA THR A 336 6.47 -12.77 7.91
C THR A 336 7.23 -11.92 6.91
N ALA A 337 6.56 -11.52 5.82
CA ALA A 337 7.15 -10.66 4.79
C ALA A 337 7.96 -9.52 5.43
N VAL A 338 9.19 -9.33 4.97
CA VAL A 338 9.78 -7.99 4.96
C VAL A 338 8.81 -7.19 4.12
N ARG A 339 7.91 -6.44 4.76
CA ARG A 339 7.05 -5.50 4.04
C ARG A 339 8.01 -4.50 3.39
N PRO A 340 8.12 -4.38 2.05
CA PRO A 340 8.14 -3.03 1.54
C PRO A 340 6.72 -2.55 1.80
N ARG A 341 6.48 -1.94 2.98
CA ARG A 341 5.28 -1.14 3.14
C ARG A 341 5.29 -0.25 1.90
N LEU A 342 4.22 -0.29 1.12
CA LEU A 342 3.80 0.84 0.31
C LEU A 342 3.51 1.98 1.29
N ARG A 343 4.55 2.47 1.96
CA ARG A 343 4.68 3.89 2.23
C ARG A 343 4.65 4.51 0.84
N GLU A 344 3.94 5.63 0.73
CA GLU A 344 4.25 6.66 -0.27
C GLU A 344 5.74 6.57 -0.59
N THR A 345 6.06 6.30 -1.87
CA THR A 345 7.45 6.14 -2.30
C THR A 345 8.24 7.28 -1.66
N ASP A 346 9.16 6.93 -0.74
CA ASP A 346 9.87 7.91 0.07
C ASP A 346 10.31 9.06 -0.84
N PRO A 347 10.04 10.34 -0.53
CA PRO A 347 10.44 11.46 -1.37
C PRO A 347 11.92 11.39 -1.79
N GLY A 348 12.80 10.82 -0.94
CA GLY A 348 14.19 10.52 -1.28
C GLY A 348 14.36 9.40 -2.30
N MET A 349 13.59 8.31 -2.19
CA MET A 349 13.57 7.20 -3.16
C MET A 349 13.08 7.65 -4.54
N LEU A 350 12.06 8.52 -4.59
CA LEU A 350 11.59 9.15 -5.85
C LEU A 350 12.70 9.97 -6.50
N ARG A 351 13.34 10.88 -5.73
CA ARG A 351 14.43 11.72 -6.24
C ARG A 351 15.60 10.89 -6.78
N VAL A 352 16.03 9.86 -6.07
CA VAL A 352 17.12 8.99 -6.53
C VAL A 352 16.71 8.18 -7.76
N SER A 353 15.45 7.72 -7.83
CA SER A 353 14.92 7.04 -9.02
C SER A 353 14.93 7.93 -10.26
N GLU A 354 14.58 9.20 -10.12
CA GLU A 354 14.63 10.21 -11.19
C GLU A 354 16.06 10.52 -11.62
N GLN A 355 16.98 10.68 -10.66
CA GLN A 355 18.41 10.91 -10.94
C GLN A 355 19.05 9.73 -11.68
N LEU A 356 18.71 8.50 -11.30
CA LEU A 356 19.20 7.28 -11.92
C LEU A 356 18.44 6.92 -13.21
N ARG A 357 17.31 7.59 -13.50
CA ARG A 357 16.40 7.28 -14.61
C ARG A 357 15.96 5.82 -14.64
N ILE A 358 15.75 5.24 -13.47
CA ILE A 358 15.22 3.89 -13.29
C ILE A 358 14.00 3.98 -12.37
N GLY A 359 12.97 3.17 -12.60
CA GLY A 359 11.75 3.22 -11.79
C GLY A 359 12.02 2.95 -10.30
N PRO A 360 11.22 3.48 -9.37
CA PRO A 360 11.46 3.37 -7.92
C PRO A 360 11.64 1.93 -7.40
N LEU A 361 10.91 0.96 -7.95
CA LEU A 361 11.06 -0.46 -7.63
C LEU A 361 12.42 -1.03 -8.08
N SER A 362 12.92 -0.57 -9.24
CA SER A 362 14.25 -0.94 -9.74
C SER A 362 15.36 -0.30 -8.90
N THR A 363 15.16 0.94 -8.43
CA THR A 363 16.08 1.60 -7.48
C THR A 363 16.15 0.84 -6.16
N ARG A 364 15.01 0.39 -5.63
CA ARG A 364 14.95 -0.38 -4.39
C ARG A 364 15.68 -1.71 -4.50
N ARG A 365 15.42 -2.47 -5.57
CA ARG A 365 16.14 -3.71 -5.87
C ARG A 365 17.64 -3.49 -6.07
N LEU A 366 18.03 -2.33 -6.61
CA LEU A 366 19.44 -1.97 -6.81
C LEU A 366 20.12 -1.77 -5.46
N LEU A 367 19.47 -1.07 -4.54
CA LEU A 367 19.98 -0.89 -3.17
C LEU A 367 20.12 -2.21 -2.44
N GLU A 368 19.12 -3.09 -2.52
CA GLU A 368 19.15 -4.42 -1.91
C GLU A 368 20.31 -5.26 -2.46
N ALA A 369 20.52 -5.24 -3.78
CA ALA A 369 21.65 -5.93 -4.41
C ALA A 369 23.00 -5.35 -3.99
N LEU A 370 23.12 -4.01 -3.91
CA LEU A 370 24.36 -3.34 -3.47
C LEU A 370 24.68 -3.61 -1.99
N HIS A 371 23.66 -3.75 -1.14
CA HIS A 371 23.83 -4.03 0.29
C HIS A 371 24.44 -5.40 0.59
N GLN A 372 24.36 -6.32 -0.38
CA GLN A 372 24.90 -7.68 -0.28
C GLN A 372 26.31 -7.80 -0.87
N MET A 373 26.90 -6.68 -1.31
CA MET A 373 28.20 -6.62 -2.00
C MET A 373 29.19 -5.76 -1.21
N ASP A 374 30.49 -5.99 -1.44
CA ASP A 374 31.54 -5.08 -0.98
C ASP A 374 31.45 -3.77 -1.79
N PRO A 375 31.13 -2.61 -1.14
CA PRO A 375 30.95 -1.35 -1.83
C PRO A 375 32.21 -0.82 -2.52
N ASP A 376 33.40 -1.31 -2.15
CA ASP A 376 34.67 -0.92 -2.76
C ASP A 376 35.05 -1.77 -3.98
N GLN A 377 34.35 -2.89 -4.22
CA GLN A 377 34.74 -3.90 -5.23
C GLN A 377 33.56 -4.43 -6.03
N ILE A 378 32.78 -3.54 -6.66
CA ILE A 378 31.61 -3.93 -7.44
C ILE A 378 31.97 -4.12 -8.91
N THR A 379 31.65 -5.29 -9.47
CA THR A 379 31.78 -5.57 -10.90
C THR A 379 30.40 -5.69 -11.56
N ALA A 380 30.32 -5.45 -12.87
CA ALA A 380 29.09 -5.64 -13.62
C ALA A 380 28.57 -7.09 -13.58
N ARG A 381 29.46 -8.07 -13.41
CA ARG A 381 29.08 -9.48 -13.24
C ARG A 381 28.54 -9.74 -11.84
N GLY A 382 29.23 -9.27 -10.80
CA GLY A 382 28.74 -9.39 -9.42
C GLY A 382 27.37 -8.72 -9.23
N LEU A 383 27.18 -7.53 -9.82
CA LEU A 383 25.88 -6.86 -9.76
C LEU A 383 24.82 -7.58 -10.59
N ALA A 384 25.17 -8.19 -11.73
CA ALA A 384 24.24 -8.99 -12.51
C ALA A 384 23.72 -10.19 -11.72
N ASP A 385 24.61 -10.89 -11.02
CA ASP A 385 24.28 -12.05 -10.19
C ASP A 385 23.43 -11.64 -8.98
N ALA A 386 23.77 -10.54 -8.29
CA ALA A 386 23.02 -10.03 -7.13
C ALA A 386 21.66 -9.42 -7.50
N TYR A 387 21.56 -8.72 -8.62
CA TYR A 387 20.32 -8.04 -9.06
C TYR A 387 19.38 -8.96 -9.88
N GLY A 388 19.92 -10.06 -10.42
CA GLY A 388 19.18 -11.04 -11.22
C GLY A 388 18.91 -10.59 -12.65
N VAL A 389 19.90 -10.00 -13.32
CA VAL A 389 19.81 -9.54 -14.73
C VAL A 389 21.07 -9.89 -15.50
N GLU A 390 21.05 -9.77 -16.82
CA GLU A 390 22.25 -9.97 -17.64
C GLU A 390 23.32 -8.89 -17.38
N ALA A 391 24.59 -9.25 -17.61
CA ALA A 391 25.75 -8.37 -17.42
C ALA A 391 25.66 -7.03 -18.16
N ARG A 392 24.99 -6.99 -19.33
CA ARG A 392 24.74 -5.75 -20.08
C ARG A 392 23.82 -4.79 -19.33
N SER A 393 22.79 -5.31 -18.67
CA SER A 393 21.84 -4.52 -17.87
C SER A 393 22.48 -4.02 -16.58
N ALA A 394 23.24 -4.88 -15.89
CA ALA A 394 24.01 -4.48 -14.71
C ALA A 394 25.03 -3.38 -15.03
N ARG A 395 25.69 -3.45 -16.20
CA ARG A 395 26.60 -2.40 -16.65
C ARG A 395 25.90 -1.05 -16.89
N ARG A 396 24.66 -1.07 -17.37
CA ARG A 396 23.83 0.15 -17.51
C ARG A 396 23.51 0.76 -16.15
N LEU A 397 23.19 -0.06 -15.15
CA LEU A 397 22.92 0.40 -13.78
C LEU A 397 24.16 1.03 -13.13
N LEU A 398 25.34 0.41 -13.28
CA LEU A 398 26.60 0.98 -12.78
C LEU A 398 26.95 2.31 -13.47
N ASN A 399 26.72 2.42 -14.77
CA ASN A 399 26.91 3.68 -15.49
C ASN A 399 25.92 4.76 -15.05
N ALA A 400 24.68 4.39 -14.70
CA ALA A 400 23.69 5.33 -14.16
C ALA A 400 24.10 5.83 -12.76
N LEU A 401 24.57 4.95 -11.88
CA LEU A 401 25.13 5.32 -10.57
C LEU A 401 26.34 6.25 -10.71
N ARG A 402 27.22 5.98 -11.68
CA ARG A 402 28.36 6.85 -11.99
C ARG A 402 27.92 8.22 -12.50
N ALA A 403 26.97 8.26 -13.43
CA ALA A 403 26.46 9.52 -14.00
C ALA A 403 25.76 10.39 -12.94
N ALA A 404 25.12 9.77 -11.94
CA ALA A 404 24.49 10.44 -10.81
C ALA A 404 25.47 10.75 -9.66
N GLY A 405 26.76 10.40 -9.79
CA GLY A 405 27.79 10.71 -8.79
C GLY A 405 27.78 9.80 -7.56
N PHE A 406 27.12 8.64 -7.63
CA PHE A 406 27.06 7.63 -6.57
C PHE A 406 28.09 6.51 -6.72
N ALA A 407 28.77 6.42 -7.87
CA ALA A 407 29.81 5.43 -8.12
C ALA A 407 31.01 6.02 -8.88
N GLU A 408 32.20 5.49 -8.61
CA GLU A 408 33.43 5.81 -9.31
C GLU A 408 34.11 4.54 -9.84
N GLU A 409 34.82 4.66 -10.95
CA GLU A 409 35.59 3.57 -11.52
C GLU A 409 36.97 3.53 -10.85
N VAL A 410 37.27 2.46 -10.11
CA VAL A 410 38.47 2.35 -9.27
C VAL A 410 39.54 1.42 -9.83
N GLY A 411 39.24 0.69 -10.91
CA GLY A 411 40.24 -0.11 -11.59
C GLY A 411 39.65 -1.17 -12.52
N VAL A 412 40.51 -2.10 -12.92
CA VAL A 412 40.16 -3.22 -13.79
C VAL A 412 40.61 -4.52 -13.12
N HIS A 413 39.65 -5.39 -12.82
CA HIS A 413 39.93 -6.75 -12.36
C HIS A 413 40.25 -7.63 -13.57
N VAL A 414 41.47 -8.15 -13.61
CA VAL A 414 41.91 -9.12 -14.61
C VAL A 414 41.89 -10.49 -13.95
N SER A 415 40.92 -11.34 -14.29
CA SER A 415 40.92 -12.74 -13.84
C SER A 415 42.11 -13.48 -14.46
N THR A 416 42.75 -14.38 -13.72
CA THR A 416 43.87 -15.24 -14.15
C THR A 416 43.49 -16.33 -15.18
N GLY A 417 42.37 -16.17 -15.88
CA GLY A 417 41.87 -17.07 -16.92
C GLY A 417 41.17 -16.31 -18.06
N ALA A 418 40.87 -17.00 -19.16
CA ALA A 418 40.29 -16.43 -20.38
C ALA A 418 38.94 -15.72 -20.10
N GLY A 419 39.00 -14.39 -20.00
CA GLY A 419 37.84 -13.53 -19.79
C GLY A 419 38.20 -12.08 -20.09
N ARG A 420 37.24 -11.32 -20.65
CA ARG A 420 37.41 -9.89 -20.92
C ARG A 420 37.63 -9.13 -19.60
N PRO A 421 38.59 -8.18 -19.53
CA PRO A 421 38.85 -7.40 -18.32
C PRO A 421 37.57 -6.76 -17.77
N GLN A 422 37.34 -6.87 -16.46
CA GLN A 422 36.14 -6.33 -15.82
C GLN A 422 36.46 -5.03 -15.11
N THR A 423 35.70 -3.99 -15.41
CA THR A 423 35.75 -2.73 -14.68
C THR A 423 35.24 -2.92 -13.25
N VAL A 424 36.00 -2.43 -12.28
CA VAL A 424 35.66 -2.40 -10.85
C VAL A 424 35.19 -0.99 -10.49
N TYR A 425 34.08 -0.93 -9.77
CA TYR A 425 33.45 0.30 -9.31
C TYR A 425 33.47 0.34 -7.79
N ARG A 426 33.73 1.51 -7.23
CA ARG A 426 33.44 1.84 -5.83
C ARG A 426 32.14 2.62 -5.78
N VAL A 427 31.21 2.21 -4.93
CA VAL A 427 29.91 2.86 -4.73
C VAL A 427 29.92 3.58 -3.38
N ALA A 428 29.64 4.88 -3.41
CA ALA A 428 29.58 5.73 -2.22
C ALA A 428 28.26 5.49 -1.46
N MET A 429 28.16 4.37 -0.75
CA MET A 429 26.91 3.95 -0.11
C MET A 429 26.33 4.96 0.87
N GLN A 430 27.17 5.67 1.63
CA GLN A 430 26.71 6.72 2.55
C GLN A 430 26.03 7.89 1.81
N ARG A 431 26.55 8.30 0.65
CA ARG A 431 25.93 9.36 -0.17
C ARG A 431 24.63 8.90 -0.80
N LEU A 432 24.57 7.64 -1.21
CA LEU A 432 23.38 7.04 -1.81
C LEU A 432 22.25 6.91 -0.76
N LEU A 433 22.55 6.42 0.44
CA LEU A 433 21.59 6.30 1.54
C LEU A 433 21.14 7.67 2.08
N GLY A 434 22.09 8.62 2.22
CA GLY A 434 21.78 9.99 2.61
C GLY A 434 20.89 10.73 1.59
N ALA A 435 21.04 10.45 0.29
CA ALA A 435 20.15 10.99 -0.74
C ALA A 435 18.72 10.42 -0.68
N ILE A 436 18.55 9.24 -0.07
CA ILE A 436 17.25 8.57 0.11
C ILE A 436 16.59 9.00 1.43
N GLY A 437 17.33 9.61 2.36
CA GLY A 437 16.81 9.99 3.69
C GLY A 437 16.83 8.84 4.70
N VAL A 438 17.62 7.80 4.46
CA VAL A 438 17.85 6.71 5.41
C VAL A 438 19.14 7.04 6.16
N ASP A 439 19.03 7.42 7.45
CA ASP A 439 20.21 7.52 8.32
C ASP A 439 20.90 6.15 8.42
N ALA A 440 22.23 6.17 8.35
CA ALA A 440 23.11 5.01 8.16
C ALA A 440 23.09 4.00 9.30
#